data_AF-A0A5S9MIX1-F1
#
_entry.id   AF-A0A5S9MIX1-F1
#
_cell.length_a   1.000
_cell.length_b   1.000
_cell.length_c   1.000
_cell.angle_alpha   90.00
_cell.angle_beta   90.00
_cell.angle_gamma   90.00
#
_symmetry.space_group_name_H-M   'P 1'
#
loop_
_entity.id
_entity.type
_entity.pdbx_description
1 polymer ?
#
loop_
_entity_poly.entity_id
_entity_poly.type
_entity_poly.pdbx_seq_one_letter_code
_entity_poly.pdbx_strand_id
1 'polypeptide(L)'
;MELILQAMMKDQIVKMTYTQYENKWIRLQFLELFYRNGIWFSQAYDVQNKKKGIYRCDFMKDMMIEEEMRDTFTKDELKELQLEYEKNLS
;
A
#
# COMPACT_ATOMS: atom_id res chain seq x y z
N MET A 1 -8.32 0.82 9.78
CA MET A 1 -8.64 -0.13 8.69
C MET A 1 -9.59 0.43 7.66
N GLU A 2 -10.69 1.08 8.07
CA GLU A 2 -11.66 1.68 7.13
C GLU A 2 -11.03 2.57 6.05
N LEU A 3 -10.12 3.48 6.42
CA LEU A 3 -9.43 4.37 5.48
C LEU A 3 -8.66 3.60 4.38
N ILE A 4 -8.01 2.48 4.73
CA ILE A 4 -7.29 1.64 3.76
C ILE A 4 -8.28 1.05 2.75
N LEU A 5 -9.41 0.52 3.22
CA LEU A 5 -10.45 -0.03 2.34
C LEU A 5 -11.06 1.04 1.44
N GLN A 6 -11.35 2.23 1.98
CA GLN A 6 -11.86 3.36 1.20
C GLN A 6 -10.88 3.78 0.10
N ALA A 7 -9.59 3.86 0.43
CA ALA A 7 -8.55 4.19 -0.55
C ALA A 7 -8.44 3.12 -1.64
N MET A 8 -8.49 1.83 -1.28
CA MET A 8 -8.49 0.73 -2.26
C MET A 8 -9.69 0.77 -3.21
N MET A 9 -10.88 1.13 -2.72
CA MET A 9 -12.08 1.21 -3.55
C MET A 9 -12.04 2.34 -4.58
N LYS A 10 -11.20 3.34 -4.36
CA LYS A 10 -11.09 4.55 -5.19
C LYS A 10 -9.71 4.67 -5.86
N ASP A 11 -8.90 3.61 -5.80
CA ASP A 11 -7.52 3.59 -6.30
C ASP A 11 -6.67 4.77 -5.77
N GLN A 12 -6.85 5.16 -4.51
CA GLN A 12 -6.18 6.34 -3.95
C GLN A 12 -4.88 6.00 -3.22
N ILE A 13 -3.97 6.97 -3.23
CA ILE A 13 -2.75 6.93 -2.43
C ILE A 13 -3.07 7.38 -1.01
N VAL A 14 -2.46 6.73 -0.03
CA VAL A 14 -2.49 7.12 1.37
C VAL A 14 -1.10 7.54 1.81
N LYS A 15 -1.00 8.75 2.36
CA LYS A 15 0.16 9.28 3.08
C LYS A 15 0.09 8.81 4.52
N MET A 16 1.21 8.35 5.07
CA MET A 16 1.26 7.92 6.46
C MET A 16 2.67 7.99 7.03
N THR A 17 2.77 8.00 8.35
CA THR A 17 4.01 7.67 9.07
C THR A 17 4.05 6.16 9.27
N TYR A 18 5.11 5.50 8.79
CA TYR A 18 5.34 4.08 9.00
C TYR A 18 6.45 3.87 10.02
N THR A 19 6.21 3.01 11.02
CA THR A 19 7.04 2.95 12.23
C THR A 19 7.63 1.56 12.53
N GLN A 20 7.68 0.65 11.55
CA GLN A 20 8.15 -0.73 11.78
C GLN A 20 9.65 -0.83 12.12
N TYR A 21 10.47 -0.01 11.46
CA TYR A 21 11.94 0.00 11.64
C TYR A 21 12.39 1.38 12.09
N GLU A 22 12.06 2.39 11.28
CA GLU A 22 12.31 3.80 11.55
C GLU A 22 11.03 4.58 11.25
N ASN A 23 10.85 5.71 11.91
CA ASN A 23 9.75 6.63 11.61
C ASN A 23 10.03 7.30 10.27
N LYS A 24 9.35 6.84 9.23
CA LYS A 24 9.45 7.43 7.89
C LYS A 24 8.09 7.77 7.35
N TRP A 25 8.04 8.87 6.62
CA TRP A 25 6.85 9.22 5.86
C TRP A 25 6.83 8.44 4.54
N ILE A 26 5.71 7.78 4.25
CA ILE A 26 5.54 6.96 3.03
C ILE A 26 4.21 7.25 2.34
N ARG A 27 4.17 6.96 1.04
CA ARG A 27 2.97 7.05 0.18
C ARG A 27 2.69 5.68 -0.39
N LEU A 28 1.59 5.07 0.03
CA LEU A 28 1.22 3.73 -0.40
C LEU A 28 -0.08 3.74 -1.19
N GLN A 29 -0.11 3.00 -2.29
CA GLN A 29 -1.34 2.58 -2.94
C GLN A 29 -1.60 1.12 -2.63
N PHE A 30 -2.69 0.84 -1.94
CA PHE A 30 -3.01 -0.48 -1.41
C PHE A 30 -3.66 -1.37 -2.47
N LEU A 31 -3.23 -2.64 -2.54
CA LEU A 31 -3.74 -3.61 -3.51
C LEU A 31 -4.57 -4.71 -2.83
N GLU A 32 -4.05 -5.28 -1.75
CA GLU A 32 -4.71 -6.34 -1.00
C GLU A 32 -4.56 -6.11 0.49
N LEU A 33 -5.60 -6.48 1.25
CA LEU A 33 -5.60 -6.49 2.70
C LEU A 33 -5.91 -7.91 3.18
N PHE A 34 -5.05 -8.47 4.04
CA PHE A 34 -5.20 -9.83 4.53
C PHE A 34 -4.82 -9.95 6.00
N TYR A 35 -5.40 -10.93 6.68
CA TYR A 35 -5.21 -11.16 8.10
C TYR A 35 -4.43 -12.46 8.32
N ARG A 36 -3.35 -12.38 9.12
CA ARG A 36 -2.53 -13.55 9.45
C ARG A 36 -1.99 -13.44 10.86
N ASN A 37 -2.13 -14.51 11.64
CA ASN A 37 -1.55 -14.64 12.98
C ASN A 37 -1.83 -13.44 13.91
N GLY A 38 -3.07 -12.94 13.94
CA GLY A 38 -3.42 -11.83 14.83
C GLY A 38 -3.25 -10.43 14.22
N ILE A 39 -2.62 -10.30 13.06
CA ILE A 39 -2.15 -9.03 12.51
C ILE A 39 -2.74 -8.80 11.11
N TRP A 40 -3.13 -7.55 10.86
CA TRP A 40 -3.51 -7.08 9.52
C TRP A 40 -2.27 -6.68 8.73
N PHE A 41 -2.15 -7.23 7.53
CA PHE A 41 -1.11 -6.92 6.56
C PHE A 41 -1.76 -6.39 5.29
N SER A 42 -0.98 -5.62 4.52
CA SER A 42 -1.38 -5.22 3.18
C SER A 42 -0.24 -5.39 2.20
N GLN A 43 -0.56 -5.89 1.00
CA GLN A 43 0.28 -5.70 -0.17
C GLN A 43 0.00 -4.31 -0.74
N ALA A 44 1.04 -3.53 -0.94
CA ALA A 44 0.93 -2.17 -1.43
C ALA A 44 2.11 -1.80 -2.32
N TYR A 45 1.89 -0.78 -3.15
CA TYR A 45 2.91 -0.13 -3.94
C TYR A 45 3.35 1.18 -3.26
N ASP A 46 4.64 1.28 -2.95
CA ASP A 46 5.29 2.51 -2.52
C ASP A 46 5.57 3.38 -3.74
N VAL A 47 4.78 4.45 -3.87
CA VAL A 47 4.80 5.35 -5.02
C VAL A 47 6.10 6.16 -5.07
N GLN A 48 6.71 6.46 -3.91
CA GLN A 48 7.94 7.23 -3.85
C GLN A 48 9.14 6.40 -4.33
N ASN A 49 9.25 5.19 -3.78
CA ASN A 49 10.39 4.32 -4.04
C ASN A 49 10.17 3.40 -5.24
N LYS A 50 8.97 3.44 -5.85
CA LYS A 50 8.53 2.61 -6.96
C LYS A 50 8.70 1.11 -6.67
N LYS A 51 8.32 0.70 -5.47
CA LYS A 51 8.54 -0.67 -4.97
C LYS A 51 7.28 -1.28 -4.40
N LYS A 52 7.12 -2.59 -4.61
CA LYS A 52 6.08 -3.39 -3.95
C LYS A 52 6.58 -3.88 -2.62
N GLY A 53 5.65 -4.05 -1.68
CA GLY A 53 5.97 -4.62 -0.38
C GLY A 53 4.74 -5.13 0.34
N ILE A 54 5.02 -5.94 1.37
CA ILE A 54 4.05 -6.32 2.38
C ILE A 54 4.29 -5.43 3.60
N TYR A 55 3.24 -4.72 4.01
CA TYR A 55 3.27 -3.77 5.11
C TYR A 55 2.38 -4.26 6.24
N ARG A 56 2.84 -4.06 7.47
CA ARG A 56 2.10 -4.36 8.68
C ARG A 56 1.26 -3.15 9.07
N CYS A 57 -0.06 -3.31 9.09
CA CYS A 57 -0.97 -2.19 9.27
C CYS A 57 -0.91 -1.57 10.69
N ASP A 58 -0.45 -2.33 11.69
CA ASP A 58 -0.28 -1.85 13.06
C ASP A 58 0.84 -0.81 13.22
N PHE A 59 1.78 -0.74 12.26
CA PHE A 59 2.83 0.28 12.19
C PHE A 59 2.45 1.53 11.36
N MET A 60 1.21 1.62 10.86
CA MET A 60 0.74 2.78 10.11
C MET A 60 0.10 3.80 11.06
N LYS A 61 0.63 5.02 11.07
CA LYS A 61 0.15 6.16 11.87
C LYS A 61 -0.14 7.36 10.97
N ASP A 62 -0.98 8.27 11.46
CA ASP A 62 -1.27 9.55 10.80
C ASP A 62 -1.69 9.40 9.33
N MET A 63 -2.53 8.39 9.05
CA MET A 63 -2.96 8.07 7.70
C MET A 63 -3.89 9.16 7.16
N MET A 64 -3.62 9.61 5.93
CA MET A 64 -4.43 10.57 5.21
C MET A 64 -4.50 10.19 3.72
N ILE A 65 -5.69 10.19 3.15
CA ILE A 65 -5.89 9.98 1.71
C ILE A 65 -5.39 11.22 0.95
N GLU A 66 -4.67 10.99 -0.14
CA GLU A 66 -4.32 12.07 -1.06
C GLU A 66 -5.52 12.46 -1.93
N GLU A 67 -5.86 13.74 -1.90
CA GLU A 67 -6.94 14.30 -2.71
C GLU A 67 -6.56 14.36 -4.21
N GLU A 68 -5.28 14.56 -4.51
CA GLU A 68 -4.78 14.54 -5.89
C GLU A 68 -4.54 13.09 -6.35
N MET A 69 -5.33 12.64 -7.34
CA MET A 69 -5.19 11.30 -7.96
C MET A 69 -4.07 11.22 -9.00
N ARG A 70 -2.98 11.98 -8.84
CA ARG A 70 -1.79 11.88 -9.71
C ARG A 70 -0.95 10.67 -9.30
N ASP A 71 -0.34 10.01 -10.28
CA ASP A 71 0.52 8.84 -10.08
C ASP A 71 -0.17 7.64 -9.40
N THR A 72 -1.49 7.51 -9.60
CA THR A 72 -2.28 6.35 -9.17
C THR A 72 -2.33 5.30 -10.27
N PHE A 73 -2.36 4.04 -9.86
CA PHE A 73 -2.64 2.90 -10.73
C PHE A 73 -4.04 2.37 -10.44
N THR A 74 -4.76 1.93 -11.45
CA THR A 74 -5.97 1.12 -11.25
C THR A 74 -5.62 -0.18 -10.53
N LYS A 75 -6.61 -0.78 -9.87
CA LYS A 75 -6.43 -2.10 -9.25
C LYS A 75 -5.85 -3.16 -10.20
N ASP A 76 -6.23 -3.16 -11.47
CA ASP A 76 -5.73 -4.15 -12.43
C ASP A 76 -4.28 -3.87 -12.86
N GLU A 77 -3.91 -2.60 -13.05
CA GLU A 77 -2.50 -2.21 -13.26
C GLU A 77 -1.62 -2.58 -12.06
N LEU A 78 -2.10 -2.41 -10.82
CA LEU A 78 -1.39 -2.83 -9.62
C LEU A 78 -1.16 -4.35 -9.57
N LYS A 79 -2.16 -5.15 -9.99
CA LYS A 79 -2.02 -6.61 -10.10
C LYS A 79 -1.04 -7.01 -11.19
N GLU A 80 -1.09 -6.35 -12.36
CA GLU A 80 -0.16 -6.63 -13.46
C GLU A 80 1.29 -6.41 -13.03
N LEU A 81 1.55 -5.26 -12.39
CA LEU A 81 2.86 -4.98 -11.80
C LEU A 81 3.27 -6.08 -10.80
N GLN A 82 2.31 -6.71 -10.11
CA GLN A 82 2.61 -7.73 -9.09
C GLN A 82 2.99 -9.05 -9.75
N LEU A 83 2.23 -9.46 -10.76
CA LEU A 83 2.54 -10.64 -11.55
C LEU A 83 3.91 -10.52 -12.22
N GLU A 84 4.28 -9.33 -12.69
CA GLU A 84 5.62 -9.08 -13.24
C GLU A 84 6.73 -9.25 -12.19
N TYR A 85 6.53 -8.72 -10.98
CA TYR A 85 7.48 -8.89 -9.88
C TYR A 85 7.65 -10.37 -9.47
N GLU A 86 6.55 -11.12 -9.38
CA GLU A 86 6.56 -12.55 -9.04
C GLU A 86 7.29 -13.38 -10.10
N LYS A 87 7.09 -13.07 -11.40
CA LYS A 87 7.80 -13.74 -12.52
C LYS A 87 9.31 -13.47 -12.52
N ASN A 88 9.74 -12.29 -12.07
CA ASN A 88 11.16 -11.93 -12.01
C ASN A 88 11.89 -12.56 -10.81
N LEU A 89 11.16 -13.23 -9.91
CA LEU A 89 11.71 -13.98 -8.77
C LEU A 89 11.76 -15.50 -9.00
N SER A 90 11.22 -15.99 -10.12
CA SER A 90 11.21 -17.41 -10.53
C SER A 90 12.25 -17.69 -11.60
#